data_AF-A0A960XNQ8-F1
#
_entry.id   AF-A0A960XNQ8-F1
#
_cell.length_a   1.000
_cell.length_b   1.000
_cell.length_c   1.000
_cell.angle_alpha   90.00
_cell.angle_beta   90.00
_cell.angle_gamma   90.00
#
_symmetry.space_group_name_H-M   'P 1'
#
loop_
_entity.id
_entity.type
_entity.pdbx_description
1 polymer ?
#
loop_
_entity_poly.entity_id
_entity_poly.type
_entity_poly.pdbx_seq_one_letter_code
_entity_poly.pdbx_strand_id
1 'polypeptide(L)'
;TLVMSGINTYAGNTLVSAGTLFLSGSLGTGTTQVAAGATIGGTGNIAGHLVFESGAKLDLTGATLGLNSSDILSVGGSGSITLADFTFSDIVGWDAAAAGDGVYTLVDGGASVTFGGATPTASSPHAFSATRFGYFSEGSLQAVIYTVPEPDAALLAGCLGALVLVRRRHR
;
A
#
# COMPACT_ATOMS: atom_id res chain seq x y z
N THR A 1 -7.88 -21.76 2.13
CA THR A 1 -6.68 -21.19 2.75
C THR A 1 -5.71 -22.29 3.09
N LEU A 2 -4.42 -22.10 2.80
CA LEU A 2 -3.32 -22.92 3.29
C LEU A 2 -2.56 -22.10 4.33
N VAL A 3 -2.26 -22.70 5.49
CA VAL A 3 -1.45 -22.06 6.54
C VAL A 3 -0.06 -22.69 6.54
N MET A 4 0.97 -21.86 6.43
CA MET A 4 2.37 -22.28 6.53
C MET A 4 3.01 -21.66 7.77
N SER A 5 3.18 -22.47 8.82
CA SER A 5 3.68 -22.04 10.13
C SER A 5 5.09 -22.54 10.47
N GLY A 6 5.58 -23.54 9.73
CA GLY A 6 6.94 -24.07 9.89
C GLY A 6 8.01 -23.22 9.20
N ILE A 7 9.27 -23.56 9.45
CA ILE A 7 10.42 -23.01 8.73
C ILE A 7 10.65 -23.88 7.49
N ASN A 8 10.37 -23.33 6.32
CA ASN A 8 10.62 -24.02 5.05
C ASN A 8 11.91 -23.49 4.43
N THR A 9 12.79 -24.40 4.00
CA THR A 9 14.12 -24.08 3.46
C THR A 9 14.31 -24.54 2.02
N TYR A 10 13.22 -24.82 1.29
CA TYR A 10 13.32 -25.22 -0.11
C TYR A 10 13.80 -24.05 -0.97
N ALA A 11 14.59 -24.36 -2.00
CA ALA A 11 15.09 -23.34 -2.94
C ALA A 11 14.16 -23.12 -4.14
N GLY A 12 13.17 -24.00 -4.35
CA GLY A 12 12.20 -23.90 -5.43
C GLY A 12 11.22 -22.75 -5.26
N ASN A 13 10.53 -22.39 -6.34
CA ASN A 13 9.52 -21.34 -6.31
C ASN A 13 8.26 -21.79 -5.58
N THR A 14 7.59 -20.83 -4.96
CA THR A 14 6.26 -20.99 -4.39
C THR A 14 5.26 -20.31 -5.32
N LEU A 15 4.33 -21.07 -5.88
CA LEU A 15 3.25 -20.50 -6.69
C LEU A 15 1.94 -20.55 -5.90
N VAL A 16 1.40 -19.38 -5.57
CA VAL A 16 0.04 -19.25 -5.05
C VAL A 16 -0.88 -18.98 -6.25
N SER A 17 -1.38 -20.06 -6.84
CA SER A 17 -2.19 -19.99 -8.07
C SER A 17 -3.65 -19.59 -7.83
N ALA A 18 -4.18 -19.83 -6.63
CA ALA A 18 -5.53 -19.47 -6.22
C ALA A 18 -5.68 -19.52 -4.70
N GLY A 19 -6.76 -18.89 -4.20
CA GLY A 19 -7.08 -18.87 -2.77
C GLY A 19 -6.05 -18.08 -1.95
N THR A 20 -5.98 -18.38 -0.65
CA THR A 20 -5.12 -17.65 0.29
C THR A 20 -4.00 -18.53 0.82
N LEU A 21 -2.76 -18.07 0.72
CA LEU A 21 -1.63 -18.54 1.51
C LEU A 21 -1.47 -17.62 2.74
N PHE A 22 -1.68 -18.16 3.93
CA PHE A 22 -1.42 -17.47 5.18
C PHE A 22 -0.09 -17.96 5.77
N LEU A 23 0.90 -17.08 5.80
CA LEU A 23 2.26 -17.40 6.23
C LEU A 23 2.51 -16.87 7.64
N SER A 24 2.80 -17.76 8.59
CA SER A 24 3.23 -17.40 9.96
C SER A 24 4.60 -17.98 10.32
N GLY A 25 5.17 -18.81 9.44
CA GLY A 25 6.54 -19.33 9.55
C GLY A 25 7.47 -18.68 8.53
N SER A 26 8.27 -19.47 7.82
CA SER A 26 9.10 -18.96 6.73
C SER A 26 8.97 -19.75 5.42
N LEU A 27 9.08 -19.05 4.30
CA LEU A 27 9.35 -19.64 3.00
C LEU A 27 10.85 -19.57 2.70
N GLY A 28 11.31 -20.46 1.82
CA GLY A 28 12.70 -20.52 1.41
C GLY A 28 13.09 -19.41 0.43
N THR A 29 14.20 -19.61 -0.26
CA THR A 29 14.86 -18.55 -1.07
C THR A 29 14.33 -18.41 -2.49
N GLY A 30 13.47 -19.32 -2.93
CA GLY A 30 12.84 -19.24 -4.25
C GLY A 30 11.85 -18.09 -4.35
N THR A 31 11.44 -17.77 -5.58
CA THR A 31 10.44 -16.72 -5.81
C THR A 31 9.07 -17.19 -5.34
N THR A 32 8.40 -16.36 -4.55
CA THR A 32 6.99 -16.50 -4.18
C THR A 32 6.17 -15.66 -5.14
N GLN A 33 5.44 -16.32 -6.03
CA GLN A 33 4.59 -15.68 -7.03
C GLN A 33 3.12 -15.84 -6.61
N VAL A 34 2.42 -14.72 -6.49
CA VAL A 34 0.99 -14.66 -6.19
C VAL A 34 0.27 -14.32 -7.49
N ALA A 35 -0.52 -15.26 -7.98
CA ALA A 35 -1.26 -15.10 -9.24
C ALA A 35 -2.47 -14.18 -9.08
N ALA A 36 -3.02 -13.73 -10.21
CA ALA A 36 -4.27 -12.97 -10.25
C ALA A 36 -5.40 -13.67 -9.48
N GLY A 37 -6.06 -12.93 -8.58
CA GLY A 37 -7.15 -13.47 -7.74
C GLY A 37 -6.70 -14.35 -6.58
N ALA A 38 -5.42 -14.67 -6.47
CA ALA A 38 -4.84 -15.30 -5.29
C ALA A 38 -4.49 -14.25 -4.23
N THR A 39 -4.24 -14.71 -3.01
CA THR A 39 -3.99 -13.86 -1.85
C THR A 39 -2.84 -14.42 -1.03
N ILE A 40 -1.96 -13.54 -0.55
CA ILE A 40 -0.97 -13.87 0.47
C ILE A 40 -1.15 -12.92 1.66
N GLY A 41 -0.94 -13.43 2.88
CA GLY A 41 -0.99 -12.62 4.09
C GLY A 41 -0.31 -13.32 5.27
N GLY A 42 -0.42 -12.72 6.44
CA GLY A 42 0.14 -13.22 7.69
C GLY A 42 1.38 -12.43 8.15
N THR A 43 2.15 -13.04 9.05
CA THR A 43 3.23 -12.38 9.82
C THR A 43 4.60 -13.03 9.59
N GLY A 44 4.68 -13.98 8.66
CA GLY A 44 5.89 -14.76 8.42
C GLY A 44 6.88 -14.11 7.46
N ASN A 45 8.00 -14.79 7.25
CA ASN A 45 9.13 -14.30 6.47
C ASN A 45 9.29 -15.04 5.14
N ILE A 46 9.47 -14.30 4.05
CA ILE A 46 9.82 -14.82 2.73
C ILE A 46 11.30 -14.54 2.51
N ALA A 47 12.16 -15.57 2.56
CA ALA A 47 13.59 -15.35 2.39
C ALA A 47 13.98 -14.93 0.95
N GLY A 48 13.19 -15.37 -0.04
CA GLY A 48 13.37 -15.05 -1.46
C GLY A 48 12.60 -13.81 -1.93
N HIS A 49 12.27 -13.80 -3.22
CA HIS A 49 11.51 -12.70 -3.84
C HIS A 49 10.01 -12.87 -3.65
N LEU A 50 9.27 -11.76 -3.60
CA LEU A 50 7.81 -11.72 -3.59
C LEU A 50 7.32 -11.00 -4.84
N VAL A 51 6.47 -11.67 -5.62
CA VAL A 51 5.92 -11.12 -6.86
C VAL A 51 4.40 -11.17 -6.80
N PHE A 52 3.77 -10.01 -6.97
CA PHE A 52 2.33 -9.88 -7.16
C PHE A 52 2.05 -9.66 -8.65
N GLU A 53 1.36 -10.63 -9.27
CA GLU A 53 0.77 -10.43 -10.58
C GLU A 53 -0.39 -9.43 -10.53
N SER A 54 -0.84 -8.93 -11.68
CA SER A 54 -2.00 -8.05 -11.75
C SER A 54 -3.23 -8.72 -11.13
N GLY A 55 -3.88 -8.05 -10.17
CA GLY A 55 -5.02 -8.56 -9.41
C GLY A 55 -4.69 -9.58 -8.30
N ALA A 56 -3.40 -9.79 -7.99
CA ALA A 56 -2.99 -10.52 -6.79
C ALA A 56 -3.19 -9.66 -5.55
N LYS A 57 -3.55 -10.29 -4.41
CA LYS A 57 -3.98 -9.57 -3.21
C LYS A 57 -3.03 -9.74 -2.03
N LEU A 58 -2.89 -8.69 -1.24
CA LEU A 58 -2.20 -8.70 0.05
C LEU A 58 -3.23 -8.63 1.18
N ASP A 59 -3.25 -9.63 2.04
CA ASP A 59 -4.12 -9.68 3.21
C ASP A 59 -3.38 -9.20 4.46
N LEU A 60 -3.82 -8.06 4.97
CA LEU A 60 -3.35 -7.39 6.19
C LEU A 60 -4.34 -7.59 7.35
N THR A 61 -5.29 -8.52 7.23
CA THR A 61 -6.21 -8.83 8.33
C THR A 61 -5.43 -9.27 9.56
N GLY A 62 -5.56 -8.50 10.65
CA GLY A 62 -4.85 -8.75 11.91
C GLY A 62 -3.50 -8.03 12.02
N ALA A 63 -3.03 -7.37 10.97
CA ALA A 63 -1.86 -6.49 11.05
C ALA A 63 -2.19 -5.23 11.85
N THR A 64 -1.19 -4.72 12.59
CA THR A 64 -1.26 -3.38 13.17
C THR A 64 -0.52 -2.43 12.24
N LEU A 65 -1.21 -1.44 11.67
CA LEU A 65 -0.61 -0.51 10.70
C LEU A 65 -0.50 0.90 11.29
N GLY A 66 0.69 1.49 11.24
CA GLY A 66 0.97 2.83 11.76
C GLY A 66 2.46 3.17 11.70
N LEU A 67 2.91 4.07 12.57
CA LEU A 67 4.33 4.48 12.65
C LEU A 67 5.30 3.30 12.85
N ASN A 68 4.83 2.24 13.52
CA ASN A 68 5.57 1.00 13.70
C ASN A 68 4.65 -0.16 13.34
N SER A 69 4.39 -0.35 12.04
CA SER A 69 3.57 -1.49 11.60
C SER A 69 4.14 -2.79 12.14
N SER A 70 3.28 -3.67 12.66
CA SER A 70 3.62 -4.98 13.19
C SER A 70 2.65 -6.03 12.66
N ASP A 71 3.00 -7.30 12.85
CA ASP A 71 2.17 -8.43 12.42
C ASP A 71 1.89 -8.38 10.90
N ILE A 72 2.91 -7.97 10.15
CA ILE A 72 2.95 -7.94 8.69
C ILE A 72 3.95 -8.96 8.15
N LEU A 73 3.80 -9.31 6.87
CA LEU A 73 4.78 -10.12 6.16
C LEU A 73 6.13 -9.39 6.10
N SER A 74 7.21 -10.17 6.13
CA SER A 74 8.55 -9.67 5.84
C SER A 74 9.15 -10.38 4.64
N VAL A 75 9.96 -9.65 3.88
CA VAL A 75 10.78 -10.16 2.79
C VAL A 75 12.24 -9.98 3.20
N GLY A 76 13.02 -11.05 3.06
CA GLY A 76 14.42 -11.08 3.46
C GLY A 76 15.23 -9.96 2.79
N GLY A 77 16.31 -9.52 3.44
CA GLY A 77 17.10 -8.36 3.00
C GLY A 77 17.80 -8.50 1.64
N SER A 78 17.83 -9.70 1.04
CA SER A 78 18.28 -9.95 -0.35
C SER A 78 17.13 -10.20 -1.33
N GLY A 79 15.90 -10.39 -0.82
CA GLY A 79 14.70 -10.56 -1.63
C GLY A 79 14.25 -9.24 -2.23
N SER A 80 13.36 -9.29 -3.21
CA SER A 80 12.76 -8.10 -3.82
C SER A 80 11.25 -8.24 -3.83
N ILE A 81 10.55 -7.11 -3.84
CA ILE A 81 9.10 -7.06 -4.00
C ILE A 81 8.80 -6.50 -5.38
N THR A 82 8.04 -7.23 -6.20
CA THR A 82 7.63 -6.78 -7.54
C THR A 82 6.11 -6.73 -7.60
N LEU A 83 5.57 -5.58 -8.00
CA LEU A 83 4.14 -5.34 -8.15
C LEU A 83 3.85 -5.07 -9.63
N ALA A 84 3.06 -5.92 -10.28
CA ALA A 84 2.77 -5.76 -11.71
C ALA A 84 1.73 -4.65 -11.99
N ASP A 85 0.65 -4.61 -11.21
CA ASP A 85 -0.44 -3.62 -11.33
C ASP A 85 -1.23 -3.61 -10.01
N PHE A 86 -0.55 -3.29 -8.92
CA PHE A 86 -1.08 -3.42 -7.56
C PHE A 86 -1.68 -2.10 -7.10
N THR A 87 -2.91 -2.15 -6.60
CA THR A 87 -3.67 -0.97 -6.20
C THR A 87 -4.18 -1.10 -4.77
N PHE A 88 -4.73 -0.01 -4.21
CA PHE A 88 -5.34 -0.07 -2.88
C PHE A 88 -6.54 -1.03 -2.81
N SER A 89 -7.20 -1.36 -3.93
CA SER A 89 -8.26 -2.38 -3.95
C SER A 89 -7.76 -3.82 -3.84
N ASP A 90 -6.45 -4.04 -4.04
CA ASP A 90 -5.83 -5.36 -3.89
C ASP A 90 -5.41 -5.64 -2.43
N ILE A 91 -5.62 -4.68 -1.53
CA ILE A 91 -5.40 -4.84 -0.11
C ILE A 91 -6.68 -5.35 0.55
N VAL A 92 -6.54 -6.40 1.35
CA VAL A 92 -7.61 -6.96 2.18
C VAL A 92 -7.30 -6.67 3.65
N GLY A 93 -8.32 -6.35 4.44
CA GLY A 93 -8.17 -6.16 5.89
C GLY A 93 -7.68 -4.78 6.33
N TRP A 94 -7.42 -3.86 5.40
CA TRP A 94 -7.08 -2.46 5.69
C TRP A 94 -7.85 -1.50 4.78
N ASP A 95 -8.42 -0.44 5.38
CA ASP A 95 -9.09 0.64 4.66
C ASP A 95 -8.16 1.87 4.60
N ALA A 96 -7.46 2.00 3.48
CA ALA A 96 -6.56 3.13 3.23
C ALA A 96 -7.31 4.47 3.13
N ALA A 97 -8.57 4.46 2.68
CA ALA A 97 -9.36 5.68 2.56
C ALA A 97 -9.75 6.23 3.93
N ALA A 98 -9.98 5.36 4.92
CA ALA A 98 -10.29 5.74 6.30
C ALA A 98 -9.05 5.91 7.21
N ALA A 99 -7.85 5.53 6.75
CA ALA A 99 -6.62 5.67 7.53
C ALA A 99 -6.32 7.13 7.93
N GLY A 100 -5.42 7.36 8.87
CA GLY A 100 -4.88 8.71 9.09
C GLY A 100 -3.99 9.15 7.93
N ASP A 101 -3.58 10.41 7.94
CA ASP A 101 -2.46 10.84 7.11
C ASP A 101 -1.17 10.29 7.71
N GLY A 102 -0.29 9.74 6.87
CA GLY A 102 0.93 9.09 7.33
C GLY A 102 1.52 8.09 6.35
N VAL A 103 2.56 7.40 6.82
CA VAL A 103 3.26 6.34 6.10
C VAL A 103 3.01 5.02 6.82
N TYR A 104 2.62 4.00 6.08
CA TYR A 104 2.23 2.69 6.59
C TYR A 104 3.04 1.60 5.91
N THR A 105 3.91 0.90 6.64
CA THR A 105 4.62 -0.27 6.11
C THR A 105 3.62 -1.43 6.00
N LEU A 106 3.44 -1.97 4.80
CA LEU A 106 2.52 -3.07 4.51
C LEU A 106 3.23 -4.41 4.42
N VAL A 107 4.47 -4.40 3.91
CA VAL A 107 5.39 -5.55 3.93
C VAL A 107 6.77 -5.01 4.33
N ASP A 108 7.36 -5.63 5.34
CA ASP A 108 8.67 -5.24 5.84
C ASP A 108 9.80 -5.80 4.97
N GLY A 109 10.89 -5.04 4.87
CA GLY A 109 12.11 -5.46 4.18
C GLY A 109 12.01 -5.46 2.65
N GLY A 110 12.78 -6.39 2.06
CA GLY A 110 13.17 -6.36 0.65
C GLY A 110 14.34 -5.42 0.37
N ALA A 111 15.27 -5.86 -0.48
CA ALA A 111 16.36 -5.04 -1.01
C ALA A 111 15.86 -3.96 -1.97
N SER A 112 14.75 -4.24 -2.67
CA SER A 112 14.12 -3.34 -3.62
C SER A 112 12.63 -3.60 -3.73
N VAL A 113 11.89 -2.55 -4.11
CA VAL A 113 10.47 -2.62 -4.46
C VAL A 113 10.34 -2.06 -5.86
N THR A 114 9.75 -2.83 -6.77
CA THR A 114 9.58 -2.45 -8.17
C THR A 114 8.09 -2.33 -8.48
N PHE A 115 7.67 -1.17 -8.95
CA PHE A 115 6.30 -0.89 -9.36
C PHE A 115 6.15 -0.97 -10.89
N GLY A 116 5.15 -1.73 -11.34
CA GLY A 116 4.73 -1.82 -12.72
C GLY A 116 3.29 -1.31 -12.91
N GLY A 117 2.87 -1.25 -14.17
CA GLY A 117 1.47 -1.01 -14.53
C GLY A 117 0.94 0.34 -14.03
N ALA A 118 -0.28 0.33 -13.50
CA ALA A 118 -0.95 1.49 -12.91
C ALA A 118 -0.80 1.52 -11.37
N THR A 119 0.21 0.84 -10.82
CA THR A 119 0.53 0.90 -9.39
C THR A 119 0.69 2.37 -8.97
N PRO A 120 -0.10 2.88 -8.01
CA PRO A 120 -0.03 4.28 -7.59
C PRO A 120 1.36 4.65 -7.05
N THR A 121 1.95 5.71 -7.60
CA THR A 121 3.26 6.24 -7.17
C THR A 121 3.12 7.73 -6.84
N ALA A 122 4.16 8.34 -6.27
CA ALA A 122 4.12 9.77 -5.93
C ALA A 122 3.84 10.69 -7.14
N SER A 123 4.19 10.26 -8.37
CA SER A 123 3.92 11.02 -9.60
C SER A 123 2.50 10.82 -10.13
N SER A 124 1.83 9.75 -9.74
CA SER A 124 0.46 9.42 -10.14
C SER A 124 -0.26 8.75 -8.96
N PRO A 125 -0.63 9.52 -7.92
CA PRO A 125 -1.27 8.98 -6.73
C PRO A 125 -2.71 8.56 -7.01
N HIS A 126 -3.19 7.58 -6.24
CA HIS A 126 -4.59 7.19 -6.24
C HIS A 126 -5.42 8.22 -5.47
N ALA A 127 -6.52 8.69 -6.08
CA ALA A 127 -7.45 9.60 -5.42
C ALA A 127 -8.55 8.80 -4.70
N PHE A 128 -8.58 8.88 -3.37
CA PHE A 128 -9.69 8.36 -2.56
C PHE A 128 -10.88 9.33 -2.54
N SER A 129 -10.58 10.63 -2.64
CA SER A 129 -11.56 11.71 -2.81
C SER A 129 -10.91 12.92 -3.50
N ALA A 130 -11.61 14.03 -3.64
CA ALA A 130 -11.08 15.24 -4.26
C ALA A 130 -9.82 15.82 -3.56
N THR A 131 -9.70 15.61 -2.25
CA THR A 131 -8.63 16.17 -1.42
C THR A 131 -7.74 15.10 -0.79
N ARG A 132 -8.07 13.82 -0.98
CA ARG A 132 -7.40 12.73 -0.27
C ARG A 132 -6.80 11.74 -1.24
N PHE A 133 -5.51 11.49 -1.06
CA PHE A 133 -4.71 10.73 -2.00
C PHE A 133 -3.84 9.69 -1.27
N GLY A 134 -3.42 8.67 -2.00
CA GLY A 134 -2.41 7.74 -1.53
C GLY A 134 -1.56 7.18 -2.65
N TYR A 135 -0.35 6.77 -2.31
CA TYR A 135 0.56 6.11 -3.24
C TYR A 135 1.48 5.12 -2.51
N PHE A 136 2.16 4.25 -3.26
CA PHE A 136 3.16 3.35 -2.73
C PHE A 136 4.58 3.91 -2.91
N SER A 137 5.45 3.67 -1.93
CA SER A 137 6.85 4.12 -1.95
C SER A 137 7.85 2.96 -1.83
N GLU A 138 9.07 3.21 -2.29
CA GLU A 138 10.15 2.21 -2.36
C GLU A 138 10.97 2.12 -1.05
N GLY A 139 11.86 1.13 -0.96
CA GLY A 139 12.75 0.86 0.19
C GLY A 139 12.17 -0.13 1.21
N SER A 140 10.85 -0.21 1.28
CA SER A 140 10.00 -1.31 1.78
C SER A 140 8.61 -1.07 1.17
N LEU A 141 7.71 -2.05 1.14
CA LEU A 141 6.39 -1.78 0.57
C LEU A 141 5.59 -0.94 1.57
N GLN A 142 5.57 0.37 1.33
CA GLN A 142 4.86 1.34 2.17
C GLN A 142 3.74 1.99 1.37
N ALA A 143 2.63 2.30 2.05
CA ALA A 143 1.59 3.18 1.57
C ALA A 143 1.71 4.54 2.26
N VAL A 144 1.74 5.61 1.47
CA VAL A 144 1.69 6.99 1.96
C VAL A 144 0.28 7.51 1.70
N ILE A 145 -0.34 8.06 2.75
CA ILE A 145 -1.68 8.64 2.70
C ILE A 145 -1.61 10.09 3.15
N TYR A 146 -2.22 10.99 2.39
CA TYR A 146 -2.20 12.42 2.71
C TYR A 146 -3.46 13.13 2.23
N THR A 147 -3.78 14.22 2.91
CA THR A 147 -4.81 15.17 2.49
C THR A 147 -4.16 16.46 1.98
N VAL A 148 -4.71 16.98 0.88
CA VAL A 148 -4.42 18.31 0.37
C VAL A 148 -5.54 19.22 0.87
N PRO A 149 -5.25 20.26 1.66
CA PRO A 149 -6.26 21.25 2.04
C PRO A 149 -6.87 21.85 0.78
N GLU A 150 -8.20 21.98 0.71
CA GLU A 150 -8.80 22.81 -0.33
C GLU A 150 -8.26 24.24 -0.15
N PRO A 151 -7.88 24.95 -1.24
CA PRO A 151 -7.55 26.36 -1.12
C PRO A 151 -8.79 27.08 -0.61
N ASP A 152 -8.72 27.59 0.63
CA ASP A 152 -9.87 28.11 1.35
C ASP A 152 -10.74 29.01 0.47
N ALA A 153 -12.05 28.72 0.43
CA ALA A 153 -13.08 29.63 -0.07
C ALA A 153 -13.05 31.03 0.61
N ALA A 154 -12.23 31.20 1.65
CA ALA A 154 -11.89 32.47 2.27
C ALA A 154 -11.28 33.49 1.29
N LEU A 155 -10.52 33.07 0.28
CA LEU A 155 -9.98 34.01 -0.71
C LEU A 155 -11.09 34.60 -1.61
N LEU A 156 -12.09 33.78 -1.98
CA LEU A 156 -13.25 34.27 -2.76
C LEU A 156 -14.20 35.14 -1.93
N ALA A 157 -14.41 34.82 -0.64
CA ALA A 157 -15.21 35.66 0.25
C ALA A 157 -14.51 37.00 0.55
N GLY A 158 -13.18 37.02 0.67
CA GLY A 158 -12.37 38.24 0.83
C GLY A 158 -12.43 39.17 -0.39
N CYS A 159 -12.37 38.61 -1.60
CA CYS A 159 -12.44 39.40 -2.84
C CYS A 159 -13.84 39.99 -3.11
N LEU A 160 -14.92 39.27 -2.77
CA LEU A 160 -16.29 39.79 -2.93
C LEU A 160 -16.69 40.77 -1.81
N GLY A 161 -16.21 40.57 -0.58
CA GLY A 161 -16.46 41.49 0.54
C GLY A 161 -15.82 42.87 0.35
N ALA A 162 -14.63 42.94 -0.24
CA ALA A 162 -13.94 44.20 -0.54
C ALA A 162 -14.63 45.04 -1.64
N LEU A 163 -15.28 44.39 -2.61
CA LEU A 163 -16.00 45.06 -3.71
C LEU A 163 -17.32 45.71 -3.26
N VAL A 164 -17.98 45.15 -2.23
CA VAL A 164 -19.24 45.72 -1.70
C VAL A 164 -19.00 46.95 -0.82
N LEU A 165 -17.85 47.07 -0.14
CA LEU A 165 -17.55 48.21 0.72
C LEU A 165 -17.11 49.48 -0.05
N VAL A 166 -16.63 49.36 -1.29
CA VAL A 166 -16.20 50.53 -2.10
C VAL A 166 -17.40 51.30 -2.69
N ARG A 167 -18.58 50.71 -2.80
CA ARG A 167 -19.76 51.37 -3.39
C ARG A 167 -20.57 52.28 -2.44
N ARG A 168 -20.23 52.37 -1.15
CA ARG A 168 -20.99 53.17 -0.16
C ARG A 168 -20.40 54.56 0.15
N ARG A 169 -19.28 54.97 -0.46
CA ARG A 169 -18.59 56.23 -0.11
C ARG A 169 -18.67 57.38 -1.12
N HIS A 170 -19.57 57.33 -2.10
CA HIS A 170 -19.88 58.50 -2.93
C HIS A 170 -21.38 58.88 -2.82
N ARG A 171 -21.66 59.79 -1.89
CA ARG A 171 -22.71 60.82 -1.99
C ARG A 171 -22.08 62.14 -1.58
#